data_AF-A0A7V9I4I4-F1
#
_entry.id   AF-A0A7V9I4I4-F1
#
_cell.length_a   1.000
_cell.length_b   1.000
_cell.length_c   1.000
_cell.angle_alpha   90.00
_cell.angle_beta   90.00
_cell.angle_gamma   90.00
#
_symmetry.space_group_name_H-M   'P 1'
#
loop_
_entity.id
_entity.type
_entity.pdbx_description
1 polymer ?
#
loop_
_entity_poly.entity_id
_entity_poly.type
_entity_poly.pdbx_seq_one_letter_code
_entity_poly.pdbx_strand_id
1 'polypeptide(L)'
;MRRLLRFTRSRPAKIAFNTLCVAIAIVVGTLAALHFRESGWPLASASIGGVLGAGALFLLAYAFKAYGWHHLFAKHERPETIALAAAGGAASVTGIALPGRFDEAVRIAVVRRFPGSKAGLGTVGLSLILLGLVDSAALAPMASVAAGVSTSSALFRIGLAIVAVAGVAAAAVVLALPRLSRVQRLVRFR
;
A
#
# COMPACT_ATOMS: atom_id res chain seq x y z
N MET A 1 15.87 -5.28 24.65
CA MET A 1 15.60 -5.69 23.24
C MET A 1 15.65 -7.20 22.99
N ARG A 2 16.71 -7.95 23.36
CA ARG A 2 16.83 -9.41 23.09
C ARG A 2 15.73 -10.30 23.72
N ARG A 3 15.16 -9.94 24.88
CA ARG A 3 14.03 -10.68 25.51
C ARG A 3 12.70 -10.49 24.76
N LEU A 4 12.36 -9.27 24.36
CA LEU A 4 11.20 -8.96 23.51
C LEU A 4 11.28 -9.70 22.18
N LEU A 5 12.46 -9.70 21.54
CA LEU A 5 12.70 -10.44 20.29
C LEU A 5 12.63 -11.98 20.45
N ARG A 6 12.94 -12.53 21.63
CA ARG A 6 12.73 -13.97 21.92
C ARG A 6 11.27 -14.28 22.18
N PHE A 7 10.55 -13.38 22.83
CA PHE A 7 9.12 -13.53 23.12
C PHE A 7 8.30 -13.49 21.82
N THR A 8 8.56 -12.55 20.91
CA THR A 8 7.91 -12.48 19.59
C THR A 8 8.29 -13.63 18.66
N ARG A 9 9.43 -14.29 18.90
CA ARG A 9 9.88 -15.47 18.15
C ARG A 9 9.34 -16.79 18.70
N SER A 10 8.68 -16.78 19.86
CA SER A 10 8.11 -17.98 20.47
C SER A 10 6.89 -18.49 19.67
N ARG A 11 6.75 -19.82 19.56
CA ARG A 11 5.56 -20.45 18.94
C ARG A 11 4.23 -19.95 19.53
N PRO A 12 4.04 -19.83 20.86
CA PRO A 12 2.76 -19.37 21.41
C PRO A 12 2.44 -17.91 21.06
N ALA A 13 3.42 -17.00 21.02
CA ALA A 13 3.18 -15.61 20.65
C ALA A 13 2.72 -15.49 19.18
N LYS A 14 3.29 -16.29 18.28
CA LYS A 14 2.87 -16.34 16.87
C LYS A 14 1.45 -16.88 16.71
N ILE A 15 1.11 -17.94 17.46
CA ILE A 15 -0.23 -18.51 17.45
C ILE A 15 -1.23 -17.48 17.99
N ALA A 16 -0.97 -16.88 19.15
CA ALA A 16 -1.84 -15.87 19.75
C ALA A 16 -2.07 -14.68 18.81
N PHE A 17 -1.01 -14.17 18.18
CA PHE A 17 -1.13 -13.09 17.20
C PHE A 17 -1.97 -13.50 15.99
N ASN A 18 -1.73 -14.69 15.42
CA ASN A 18 -2.48 -15.17 14.27
C ASN A 18 -3.95 -15.42 14.62
N THR A 19 -4.23 -16.02 15.78
CA THR A 19 -5.60 -16.22 16.28
C THR A 19 -6.32 -14.89 16.48
N LEU A 20 -5.64 -13.89 17.04
CA LEU A 20 -6.21 -12.55 17.19
C LEU A 20 -6.51 -11.92 15.83
N CYS A 21 -5.59 -11.98 14.87
CA CYS A 21 -5.81 -11.48 13.52
C CYS A 21 -7.00 -12.17 12.82
N VAL A 22 -7.10 -13.50 12.94
CA VAL A 22 -8.21 -14.28 12.38
C VAL A 22 -9.53 -13.91 13.07
N ALA A 23 -9.54 -13.78 14.40
CA ALA A 23 -10.73 -13.37 15.13
C ALA A 23 -11.22 -11.98 14.70
N ILE A 24 -10.30 -11.01 14.56
CA ILE A 24 -10.61 -9.67 14.04
C ILE A 24 -11.17 -9.77 12.60
N ALA A 25 -10.55 -10.56 11.73
CA ALA A 25 -11.02 -10.74 10.36
C ALA A 25 -12.43 -11.35 10.31
N ILE A 26 -12.74 -12.33 11.16
CA ILE A 26 -14.08 -12.92 11.28
C ILE A 26 -15.08 -11.88 11.76
N VAL A 27 -14.76 -11.11 12.80
CA VAL A 27 -15.64 -10.05 13.33
C VAL A 27 -15.93 -9.01 12.24
N VAL A 28 -14.90 -8.48 11.58
CA VAL A 28 -15.07 -7.50 10.49
C VAL A 28 -15.86 -8.09 9.32
N GLY A 29 -15.57 -9.33 8.92
CA GLY A 29 -16.31 -10.02 7.85
C GLY A 29 -17.78 -10.23 8.20
N THR A 30 -18.07 -10.58 9.45
CA THR A 30 -19.45 -10.77 9.94
C THR A 30 -20.20 -9.45 9.98
N LEU A 31 -19.58 -8.38 10.48
CA LEU A 31 -20.16 -7.04 10.49
C LEU A 31 -20.42 -6.54 9.07
N ALA A 32 -19.49 -6.77 8.13
CA ALA A 32 -19.69 -6.42 6.73
C ALA A 32 -20.86 -7.21 6.11
N ALA A 33 -20.95 -8.52 6.38
CA ALA A 33 -22.05 -9.35 5.89
C ALA A 33 -23.42 -8.90 6.45
N LEU A 34 -23.49 -8.59 7.74
CA LEU A 34 -24.70 -8.05 8.37
C LEU A 34 -25.07 -6.69 7.77
N HIS A 35 -24.09 -5.80 7.59
CA HIS A 35 -24.30 -4.50 6.98
C HIS A 35 -24.83 -4.61 5.55
N PHE A 36 -24.29 -5.51 4.72
CA PHE A 36 -24.78 -5.74 3.36
C PHE A 36 -26.11 -6.49 3.31
N ARG A 37 -26.43 -7.29 4.33
CA ARG A 37 -27.75 -7.91 4.45
C ARG A 37 -28.83 -6.86 4.71
N GLU A 38 -28.53 -5.85 5.54
CA GLU A 38 -29.45 -4.76 5.86
C GLU A 38 -29.51 -3.69 4.75
N SER A 39 -28.36 -3.35 4.17
CA SER A 39 -28.23 -2.26 3.18
C SER A 39 -28.42 -2.72 1.72
N GLY A 40 -28.49 -4.04 1.51
CA GLY A 40 -28.52 -4.64 0.17
C GLY A 40 -27.14 -4.79 -0.48
N TRP A 41 -27.08 -5.57 -1.57
CA TRP A 41 -25.84 -5.82 -2.29
C TRP A 41 -25.44 -4.58 -3.12
N PRO A 42 -24.25 -3.99 -2.89
CA PRO A 42 -23.86 -2.71 -3.52
C PRO A 42 -23.69 -2.78 -5.04
N LEU A 43 -23.55 -3.98 -5.62
CA LEU A 43 -23.44 -4.18 -7.06
C LEU A 43 -24.76 -4.61 -7.71
N ALA A 44 -25.85 -4.78 -6.96
CA ALA A 44 -27.12 -5.26 -7.51
C ALA A 44 -27.70 -4.33 -8.58
N SER A 45 -27.42 -3.03 -8.47
CA SER A 45 -27.81 -1.99 -9.44
C SER A 45 -26.63 -1.39 -10.21
N ALA A 46 -25.45 -2.02 -10.16
CA ALA A 46 -24.28 -1.50 -10.84
C ALA A 46 -24.46 -1.61 -12.36
N SER A 47 -24.22 -0.50 -13.07
CA SER A 47 -24.19 -0.54 -14.53
C SER A 47 -22.97 -1.33 -15.00
N ILE A 48 -23.17 -2.26 -15.93
CA ILE A 48 -22.08 -3.08 -16.50
C ILE A 48 -20.97 -2.18 -17.07
N GLY A 49 -21.36 -1.09 -17.73
CA GLY A 49 -20.42 -0.09 -18.24
C GLY A 49 -19.57 0.56 -17.15
N GLY A 50 -20.17 0.89 -15.99
CA GLY A 50 -19.44 1.43 -14.84
C GLY A 50 -18.44 0.43 -14.25
N VAL A 51 -18.83 -0.85 -14.15
CA VAL A 51 -17.95 -1.92 -13.66
C VAL A 51 -16.77 -2.13 -14.62
N LEU A 52 -17.03 -2.20 -15.93
CA LEU A 52 -15.98 -2.34 -16.95
C LEU A 52 -15.07 -1.11 -16.98
N GLY A 53 -15.64 0.09 -16.88
CA GLY A 53 -14.89 1.34 -16.82
C GLY A 53 -13.98 1.41 -15.59
N ALA A 54 -14.51 1.06 -14.41
CA ALA A 54 -13.72 0.99 -13.19
C ALA A 54 -12.60 -0.07 -13.29
N GLY A 55 -12.89 -1.23 -13.87
CA GLY A 55 -11.89 -2.27 -14.15
C GLY A 55 -10.78 -1.77 -15.09
N ALA A 56 -11.13 -1.09 -16.17
CA ALA A 56 -10.18 -0.51 -17.11
C ALA A 56 -9.31 0.58 -16.45
N LEU A 57 -9.92 1.48 -15.68
CA LEU A 57 -9.20 2.50 -14.91
C LEU A 57 -8.25 1.87 -13.89
N PHE A 58 -8.66 0.78 -13.25
CA PHE A 58 -7.80 0.04 -12.33
C PHE A 58 -6.58 -0.56 -13.03
N LEU A 59 -6.76 -1.16 -14.21
CA LEU A 59 -5.66 -1.68 -15.03
C LEU A 59 -4.71 -0.57 -15.50
N LEU A 60 -5.25 0.58 -15.91
CA LEU A 60 -4.45 1.74 -16.30
C LEU A 60 -3.66 2.29 -15.11
N ALA A 61 -4.30 2.47 -13.96
CA ALA A 61 -3.65 2.89 -12.73
C ALA A 61 -2.51 1.92 -12.35
N TYR A 62 -2.75 0.62 -12.52
CA TYR A 62 -1.75 -0.41 -12.29
C TYR A 62 -0.53 -0.29 -13.23
N ALA A 63 -0.77 -0.09 -14.52
CA ALA A 63 0.29 0.12 -15.51
C ALA A 63 1.09 1.40 -15.22
N PHE A 64 0.42 2.51 -14.92
CA PHE A 64 1.07 3.76 -14.54
C PHE A 64 1.87 3.63 -13.25
N LYS A 65 1.38 2.85 -12.28
CA LYS A 65 2.10 2.59 -11.03
C LYS A 65 3.38 1.80 -11.27
N ALA A 66 3.33 0.75 -12.09
CA ALA A 66 4.54 0.01 -12.46
C ALA A 66 5.55 0.89 -13.22
N TYR A 67 5.06 1.72 -14.14
CA TYR A 67 5.89 2.68 -14.89
C TYR A 67 6.53 3.74 -13.98
N GLY A 68 5.75 4.35 -13.08
CA GLY A 68 6.24 5.34 -12.11
C GLY A 68 7.23 4.72 -11.13
N TRP A 69 6.96 3.49 -10.66
CA TRP A 69 7.86 2.76 -9.77
C TRP A 69 9.21 2.45 -10.45
N HIS A 70 9.22 2.12 -11.74
CA HIS A 70 10.46 1.96 -12.52
C HIS A 70 11.35 3.22 -12.48
N HIS A 71 10.73 4.41 -12.49
CA HIS A 71 11.45 5.67 -12.51
C HIS A 71 12.08 6.05 -11.16
N LEU A 72 11.62 5.45 -10.05
CA LEU A 72 12.20 5.67 -8.72
C LEU A 72 13.59 5.05 -8.57
N PHE A 73 13.94 4.06 -9.38
CA PHE A 73 15.26 3.41 -9.33
C PHE A 73 16.32 4.21 -10.11
N ALA A 74 17.58 4.11 -9.66
CA ALA A 74 18.72 4.64 -10.41
C ALA A 74 18.91 3.86 -11.71
N LYS A 75 19.38 4.51 -12.79
CA LYS A 75 19.47 3.91 -14.14
C LYS A 75 20.20 2.55 -14.18
N HIS A 76 21.20 2.34 -13.31
CA HIS A 76 22.02 1.12 -13.28
C HIS A 76 21.42 -0.02 -12.43
N GLU A 77 20.40 0.27 -11.60
CA GLU A 77 19.75 -0.71 -10.71
C GLU A 77 18.29 -0.97 -11.09
N ARG A 78 17.80 -0.34 -12.16
CA ARG A 78 16.40 -0.40 -12.59
C ARG A 78 15.97 -1.82 -12.92
N PRO A 79 14.99 -2.39 -12.20
CA PRO A 79 14.35 -3.63 -12.61
C PRO A 79 13.56 -3.40 -13.90
N GLU A 80 13.40 -4.43 -14.73
CA GLU A 80 12.55 -4.35 -15.91
C GLU A 80 11.10 -4.03 -15.53
N THR A 81 10.41 -3.26 -16.37
CA THR A 81 9.01 -2.86 -16.11
C THR A 81 8.09 -4.08 -15.96
N ILE A 82 8.36 -5.17 -16.67
CA ILE A 82 7.62 -6.43 -16.53
C ILE A 82 7.83 -7.08 -15.15
N ALA A 83 9.02 -6.95 -14.55
CA ALA A 83 9.28 -7.43 -13.19
C ALA A 83 8.44 -6.67 -12.16
N LEU A 84 8.31 -5.35 -12.34
CA LEU A 84 7.49 -4.50 -11.47
C LEU A 84 5.99 -4.76 -11.66
N ALA A 85 5.56 -4.99 -12.90
CA ALA A 85 4.19 -5.38 -13.22
C ALA A 85 3.86 -6.79 -12.70
N ALA A 86 4.80 -7.73 -12.71
CA ALA A 86 4.62 -9.04 -12.07
C ALA A 86 4.56 -8.91 -10.54
N ALA A 87 5.43 -8.07 -9.97
CA ALA A 87 5.50 -7.85 -8.53
C ALA A 87 4.22 -7.26 -7.96
N GLY A 88 3.65 -6.22 -8.57
CA GLY A 88 2.39 -5.67 -8.10
C GLY A 88 1.18 -6.58 -8.35
N GLY A 89 1.24 -7.48 -9.35
CA GLY A 89 0.16 -8.43 -9.66
C GLY A 89 0.17 -9.58 -8.67
N ALA A 90 1.35 -10.06 -8.31
CA ALA A 90 1.51 -10.96 -7.18
C ALA A 90 1.04 -10.30 -5.86
N ALA A 91 1.35 -9.01 -5.68
CA ALA A 91 0.93 -8.24 -4.50
C ALA A 91 -0.59 -8.09 -4.41
N SER A 92 -1.30 -7.88 -5.53
CA SER A 92 -2.77 -7.73 -5.51
C SER A 92 -3.47 -9.03 -5.14
N VAL A 93 -3.00 -10.18 -5.64
CA VAL A 93 -3.53 -11.50 -5.26
C VAL A 93 -3.19 -11.83 -3.80
N THR A 94 -1.95 -11.57 -3.39
CA THR A 94 -1.50 -11.87 -2.02
C THR A 94 -2.07 -10.92 -0.98
N GLY A 95 -2.45 -9.68 -1.34
CA GLY A 95 -3.16 -8.78 -0.44
C GLY A 95 -4.53 -9.32 -0.01
N ILE A 96 -5.15 -10.19 -0.83
CA ILE A 96 -6.40 -10.89 -0.49
C ILE A 96 -6.09 -12.17 0.30
N ALA A 97 -5.03 -12.90 -0.06
CA ALA A 97 -4.71 -14.20 0.52
C ALA A 97 -3.92 -14.14 1.85
N LEU A 98 -3.15 -13.08 2.10
CA LEU A 98 -2.25 -12.96 3.24
C LEU A 98 -2.67 -11.79 4.16
N PRO A 99 -2.97 -12.05 5.46
CA PRO A 99 -3.32 -11.00 6.41
C PRO A 99 -2.09 -10.15 6.77
N GLY A 100 -2.28 -8.84 6.96
CA GLY A 100 -1.24 -7.97 7.56
C GLY A 100 -0.28 -7.28 6.58
N ARG A 101 -0.70 -7.06 5.33
CA ARG A 101 0.07 -6.30 4.32
C ARG A 101 1.43 -6.94 3.95
N PHE A 102 1.46 -8.27 3.86
CA PHE A 102 2.64 -8.99 3.34
C PHE A 102 2.84 -8.79 1.82
N ASP A 103 1.92 -8.10 1.15
CA ASP A 103 2.01 -7.78 -0.27
C ASP A 103 3.29 -7.00 -0.60
N GLU A 104 3.78 -6.15 0.31
CA GLU A 104 5.05 -5.45 0.12
C GLU A 104 6.27 -6.38 0.20
N ALA A 105 6.24 -7.39 1.09
CA ALA A 105 7.27 -8.42 1.13
C ALA A 105 7.25 -9.29 -0.14
N VAL A 106 6.06 -9.56 -0.68
CA VAL A 106 5.88 -10.25 -1.96
C VAL A 106 6.45 -9.43 -3.09
N ARG A 107 6.21 -8.11 -3.13
CA ARG A 107 6.83 -7.22 -4.13
C ARG A 107 8.35 -7.29 -4.09
N ILE A 108 8.94 -7.21 -2.89
CA ILE A 108 10.40 -7.36 -2.72
C ILE A 108 10.87 -8.72 -3.23
N ALA A 109 10.19 -9.80 -2.84
CA ALA A 109 10.57 -11.15 -3.23
C ALA A 109 10.50 -11.35 -4.76
N VAL A 110 9.44 -10.86 -5.41
CA VAL A 110 9.26 -10.99 -6.86
C VAL A 110 10.31 -10.17 -7.61
N VAL A 111 10.51 -8.90 -7.25
CA VAL A 111 11.50 -8.03 -7.92
C VAL A 111 12.92 -8.60 -7.80
N ARG A 112 13.26 -9.20 -6.66
CA ARG A 112 14.60 -9.79 -6.44
C ARG A 112 14.77 -11.14 -7.12
N ARG A 113 13.69 -11.88 -7.34
CA ARG A 113 13.72 -13.20 -7.99
C ARG A 113 13.64 -13.12 -9.51
N PHE A 114 13.24 -11.96 -10.04
CA PHE A 114 13.18 -11.74 -11.48
C PHE A 114 14.58 -11.69 -12.11
N PRO A 115 14.83 -12.40 -13.23
CA PRO A 115 16.12 -12.36 -13.93
C PRO A 115 16.49 -10.93 -14.34
N GLY A 116 17.76 -10.55 -14.17
CA GLY A 116 18.26 -9.23 -14.57
C GLY A 116 18.09 -8.11 -13.54
N SER A 117 17.39 -8.34 -12.42
CA SER A 117 17.25 -7.35 -11.35
C SER A 117 18.55 -7.18 -10.56
N LYS A 118 19.10 -5.96 -10.56
CA LYS A 118 20.31 -5.59 -9.80
C LYS A 118 20.00 -4.80 -8.52
N ALA A 119 18.73 -4.52 -8.25
CA ALA A 119 18.31 -3.70 -7.12
C ALA A 119 18.56 -4.43 -5.79
N GLY A 120 19.28 -3.76 -4.88
CA GLY A 120 19.46 -4.23 -3.51
C GLY A 120 18.16 -4.19 -2.69
N LEU A 121 18.12 -4.94 -1.58
CA LEU A 121 16.98 -4.92 -0.65
C LEU A 121 16.66 -3.51 -0.14
N GLY A 122 17.71 -2.72 0.16
CA GLY A 122 17.58 -1.32 0.57
C GLY A 122 16.94 -0.46 -0.51
N THR A 123 17.39 -0.61 -1.76
CA THR A 123 16.84 0.12 -2.92
C THR A 123 15.37 -0.22 -3.17
N VAL A 124 15.01 -1.50 -3.15
CA VAL A 124 13.60 -1.92 -3.33
C VAL A 124 12.74 -1.49 -2.14
N GLY A 125 13.23 -1.63 -0.91
CA GLY A 125 12.50 -1.18 0.28
C GLY A 125 12.26 0.33 0.28
N LEU A 126 13.30 1.11 -0.03
CA LEU A 126 13.20 2.57 -0.09
C LEU A 126 12.31 3.03 -1.25
N SER A 127 12.34 2.36 -2.41
CA SER A 127 11.43 2.68 -3.51
C SER A 127 9.97 2.38 -3.16
N LEU A 128 9.68 1.33 -2.39
CA LEU A 128 8.33 1.06 -1.89
C LEU A 128 7.86 2.10 -0.86
N ILE A 129 8.75 2.56 0.03
CA ILE A 129 8.43 3.64 0.96
C ILE A 129 8.10 4.92 0.18
N LEU A 130 8.93 5.29 -0.80
CA LEU A 130 8.68 6.45 -1.64
C LEU A 130 7.38 6.31 -2.44
N LEU A 131 7.11 5.13 -2.98
CA LEU A 131 5.86 4.84 -3.69
C LEU A 131 4.65 5.02 -2.76
N GLY A 132 4.73 4.55 -1.51
CA GLY A 132 3.67 4.73 -0.51
C GLY A 132 3.47 6.19 -0.08
N LEU A 133 4.54 6.99 -0.02
CA LEU A 133 4.44 8.44 0.22
C LEU A 133 3.75 9.15 -0.95
N VAL A 134 4.09 8.79 -2.19
CA VAL A 134 3.46 9.33 -3.39
C VAL A 134 1.98 8.95 -3.46
N ASP A 135 1.63 7.69 -3.17
CA ASP A 135 0.24 7.26 -3.08
C ASP A 135 -0.54 8.08 -2.02
N SER A 136 0.06 8.27 -0.84
CA SER A 136 -0.56 9.04 0.25
C SER A 136 -0.76 10.51 -0.13
N ALA A 137 0.23 11.11 -0.82
CA ALA A 137 0.14 12.46 -1.33
C ALA A 137 -0.97 12.60 -2.38
N ALA A 138 -1.12 11.62 -3.28
CA ALA A 138 -2.15 11.61 -4.31
C ALA A 138 -3.57 11.52 -3.71
N LEU A 139 -3.74 10.88 -2.56
CA LEU A 139 -5.03 10.78 -1.86
C LEU A 139 -5.42 12.06 -1.10
N ALA A 140 -4.46 12.94 -0.81
CA ALA A 140 -4.69 14.11 0.03
C ALA A 140 -5.81 15.05 -0.46
N PRO A 141 -5.90 15.41 -1.76
CA PRO A 141 -6.96 16.29 -2.25
C PRO A 141 -8.35 15.66 -2.09
N MET A 142 -8.49 14.37 -2.45
CA MET A 142 -9.75 13.66 -2.33
C MET A 142 -10.17 13.52 -0.86
N ALA A 143 -9.24 13.18 0.04
CA ALA A 143 -9.50 13.10 1.46
C ALA A 143 -9.90 14.46 2.07
N SER A 144 -9.27 15.55 1.62
CA SER A 144 -9.58 16.92 2.07
C SER A 144 -11.00 17.33 1.69
N VAL A 145 -11.37 17.13 0.42
CA VAL A 145 -12.73 17.43 -0.07
C VAL A 145 -13.75 16.55 0.66
N ALA A 146 -13.47 15.25 0.81
CA ALA A 146 -14.35 14.34 1.54
C ALA A 146 -14.53 14.76 3.01
N ALA A 147 -13.48 15.21 3.70
CA ALA A 147 -13.58 15.71 5.08
C ALA A 147 -14.46 16.98 5.19
N GLY A 148 -14.40 17.85 4.17
CA GLY A 148 -15.17 19.09 4.12
C GLY A 148 -16.65 18.88 3.77
N VAL A 149 -16.95 17.96 2.86
CA VAL A 149 -18.28 17.81 2.24
C VAL A 149 -19.08 16.61 2.78
N SER A 150 -18.41 15.62 3.41
CA SER A 150 -19.09 14.43 3.91
C SER A 150 -20.16 14.78 4.95
N THR A 151 -21.38 14.28 4.71
CA THR A 151 -22.52 14.34 5.64
C THR A 151 -22.51 13.21 6.68
N SER A 152 -21.47 12.37 6.68
CA SER A 152 -21.30 11.24 7.59
C SER A 152 -20.91 11.70 9.01
N SER A 153 -20.80 10.74 9.94
CA SER A 153 -20.46 10.99 11.35
C SER A 153 -19.18 11.81 11.54
N ALA A 154 -19.11 12.59 12.63
CA ALA A 154 -17.95 13.43 12.95
C ALA A 154 -16.64 12.62 13.02
N LEU A 155 -16.70 11.40 13.54
CA LEU A 155 -15.55 10.47 13.58
C LEU A 155 -15.02 10.13 12.18
N PHE A 156 -15.91 9.90 11.21
CA PHE A 156 -15.51 9.62 9.84
C PHE A 156 -14.79 10.81 9.19
N ARG A 157 -15.30 12.04 9.42
CA ARG A 157 -14.69 13.28 8.94
C ARG A 157 -13.31 13.50 9.56
N ILE A 158 -13.14 13.23 10.85
CA ILE A 158 -11.84 13.30 11.54
C ILE A 158 -10.87 12.29 10.91
N GLY A 159 -11.32 11.06 10.64
CA GLY A 159 -10.50 10.06 9.95
C GLY A 159 -10.00 10.55 8.59
N LEU A 160 -10.89 11.12 7.78
CA LEU A 160 -10.52 11.71 6.48
C LEU A 160 -9.57 12.91 6.61
N ALA A 161 -9.77 13.76 7.62
CA ALA A 161 -8.88 14.88 7.90
C ALA A 161 -7.46 14.39 8.27
N ILE A 162 -7.35 13.33 9.07
CA ILE A 162 -6.05 12.70 9.40
C ILE A 162 -5.36 12.20 8.12
N VAL A 163 -6.10 11.53 7.23
CA VAL A 163 -5.57 11.06 5.94
C VAL A 163 -5.09 12.23 5.07
N ALA A 164 -5.87 13.31 5.01
CA ALA A 164 -5.50 14.52 4.28
C ALA A 164 -4.19 15.14 4.80
N VAL A 165 -4.07 15.32 6.12
CA VAL A 165 -2.86 15.86 6.76
C VAL A 165 -1.66 14.94 6.52
N ALA A 166 -1.82 13.63 6.68
CA ALA A 166 -0.77 12.67 6.41
C ALA A 166 -0.30 12.71 4.94
N GLY A 167 -1.24 12.86 4.00
CA GLY A 167 -0.93 13.01 2.58
C GLY A 167 -0.16 14.30 2.26
N VAL A 168 -0.55 15.43 2.86
CA VAL A 168 0.19 16.70 2.71
C VAL A 168 1.60 16.58 3.30
N ALA A 169 1.75 15.95 4.47
CA ALA A 169 3.07 15.68 5.05
C ALA A 169 3.92 14.78 4.14
N ALA A 170 3.33 13.74 3.54
CA ALA A 170 4.01 12.88 2.59
C ALA A 170 4.49 13.65 1.35
N ALA A 171 3.65 14.55 0.80
CA ALA A 171 4.03 15.42 -0.30
C ALA A 171 5.22 16.33 0.06
N ALA A 172 5.19 16.93 1.26
CA ALA A 172 6.30 17.75 1.75
C ALA A 172 7.62 16.97 1.85
N VAL A 173 7.57 15.72 2.34
CA VAL A 173 8.74 14.84 2.40
C VAL A 173 9.27 14.52 1.00
N VAL A 174 8.40 14.16 0.06
CA VAL A 174 8.79 13.84 -1.33
C VAL A 174 9.44 15.06 -2.02
N LEU A 175 8.88 16.26 -1.83
CA LEU A 175 9.43 17.50 -2.38
C LEU A 175 10.74 17.95 -1.71
N ALA A 176 10.93 17.64 -0.43
CA ALA A 176 12.17 17.93 0.30
C ALA A 176 13.30 16.94 -0.04
N LEU A 177 12.97 15.74 -0.54
CA LEU A 177 13.91 14.65 -0.79
C LEU A 177 15.10 15.02 -1.69
N PRO A 178 14.94 15.76 -2.81
CA PRO A 178 16.07 16.19 -3.66
C PRO A 178 17.03 17.15 -2.95
N ARG A 179 16.54 17.88 -1.93
CA ARG A 179 17.37 18.79 -1.13
C ARG A 179 18.10 18.02 -0.02
N LEU A 180 17.42 17.07 0.60
CA LEU A 180 17.99 16.18 1.63
C LEU A 180 19.08 15.25 1.08
N SER A 181 18.94 14.78 -0.16
CA SER A 181 19.93 13.90 -0.80
C SER A 181 21.25 14.60 -1.16
N ARG A 182 21.30 15.94 -1.18
CA ARG A 182 22.55 16.71 -1.33
C ARG A 182 23.41 16.71 -0.07
N VAL A 183 22.84 16.31 1.08
CA VAL A 183 23.59 16.18 2.33
C VAL A 183 24.31 14.83 2.33
N GLN A 184 25.63 14.87 2.14
CA GLN A 184 26.52 13.69 1.97
C GLN A 184 26.35 12.58 3.03
N ARG A 185 25.82 12.90 4.23
CA ARG A 185 25.62 11.91 5.31
C ARG A 185 24.53 10.87 5.02
N LEU A 186 23.55 11.14 4.14
CA LEU A 186 22.46 10.20 3.82
C LEU A 186 22.78 9.27 2.64
N VAL A 187 23.85 9.54 1.89
CA VAL A 187 24.32 8.68 0.79
C VAL A 187 24.84 7.33 1.30
N ARG A 188 25.19 7.24 2.58
CA ARG A 188 25.75 6.03 3.21
C ARG A 188 24.77 4.85 3.35
N PHE A 189 23.49 5.04 3.05
CA PHE A 189 22.44 4.01 3.10
C PHE A 189 21.88 3.63 1.72
N ARG A 190 22.47 4.13 0.63
CA ARG A 190 22.24 3.59 -0.72
C ARG A 190 23.10 2.37 -0.95
#